data_AF-A0A0G0EAN6-F1
#
_entry.id   AF-A0A0G0EAN6-F1
#
_cell.length_a   1.000
_cell.length_b   1.000
_cell.length_c   1.000
_cell.angle_alpha   90.00
_cell.angle_beta   90.00
_cell.angle_gamma   90.00
#
_symmetry.space_group_name_H-M   'P 1'
#
loop_
_entity.id
_entity.type
_entity.pdbx_description
1 polymer ?
#
loop_
_entity_poly.entity_id
_entity_poly.type
_entity_poly.pdbx_seq_one_letter_code
_entity_poly.pdbx_strand_id
1 'polypeptide(L)'
;MNIKNAVNSTGDNLEQVRNCRRIFWGGDCENVSYSFYVPSGSKDSFDLDHVGLGASENYELHSSFRCNRIFFSTRIYDSYDVSYSDDVYNSENIFACAGIRKKSYCIFNKQYTKEEYEILIEKIKKHMDEMPYQDKKGSIFKYGEFFPIDIMPFAYNDSVIQEYFPLTKEEILEKGYKYKKPEEKNYKPTILPDQLPSVKDADEKILKEIIQCEHKGNCNHKCTTAFRIIQNELNISKILNVPLPNLCPNCRHMERIEILNPPRLYHRKCMNKGCQNEFETSYAPNRLEIIYCDSCYKKEVY
;
A
#
# COMPACT_ATOMS: atom_id res chain seq x y z
N MET A 1 -6.17 18.04 -11.79
CA MET A 1 -5.50 16.73 -11.89
C MET A 1 -6.41 15.71 -11.22
N ASN A 2 -6.76 14.53 -11.75
CA ASN A 2 -6.55 13.86 -13.03
C ASN A 2 -7.70 12.86 -13.13
N ILE A 3 -8.60 12.97 -14.13
CA ILE A 3 -9.18 11.80 -14.82
C ILE A 3 -9.46 12.18 -16.30
N LYS A 4 -8.67 11.66 -17.25
CA LYS A 4 -8.87 11.81 -18.71
C LYS A 4 -9.06 10.43 -19.33
N ASN A 5 -10.02 10.31 -20.25
CA ASN A 5 -10.34 9.06 -20.97
C ASN A 5 -10.49 7.85 -20.04
N ALA A 6 -11.30 7.96 -18.98
CA ALA A 6 -11.62 6.84 -18.09
C ALA A 6 -12.98 6.24 -18.46
N VAL A 7 -12.98 5.29 -19.39
CA VAL A 7 -14.21 4.67 -19.89
C VAL A 7 -14.63 3.55 -18.95
N ASN A 8 -15.87 3.59 -18.45
CA ASN A 8 -16.45 2.56 -17.59
C ASN A 8 -15.52 2.18 -16.42
N SER A 9 -14.95 3.21 -15.77
CA SER A 9 -13.90 3.02 -14.77
C SER A 9 -14.18 3.77 -13.48
N THR A 10 -13.71 3.22 -12.35
CA THR A 10 -13.84 3.80 -11.01
C THR A 10 -12.50 3.76 -10.27
N GLY A 11 -12.25 4.76 -9.42
CA GLY A 11 -11.01 4.87 -8.68
C GLY A 11 -10.68 6.32 -8.36
N ASP A 12 -9.47 6.53 -7.89
CA ASP A 12 -8.87 7.86 -7.77
C ASP A 12 -7.71 7.89 -8.75
N ASN A 13 -7.53 9.02 -9.44
CA ASN A 13 -6.24 9.35 -10.01
C ASN A 13 -5.90 8.40 -11.21
N LEU A 14 -6.72 8.49 -12.28
CA LEU A 14 -6.74 7.57 -13.43
C LEU A 14 -6.55 8.26 -14.78
N GLU A 15 -5.61 7.78 -15.60
CA GLU A 15 -5.26 8.35 -16.89
C GLU A 15 -5.24 7.26 -17.97
N GLN A 16 -5.97 7.47 -19.08
CA GLN A 16 -6.05 6.50 -20.19
C GLN A 16 -6.46 5.09 -19.75
N VAL A 17 -7.53 4.99 -18.97
CA VAL A 17 -8.01 3.71 -18.44
C VAL A 17 -9.33 3.26 -19.07
N ARG A 18 -9.50 1.95 -19.23
CA ARG A 18 -10.75 1.37 -19.75
C ARG A 18 -11.18 0.15 -18.96
N ASN A 19 -12.48 0.09 -18.62
CA ASN A 19 -13.10 -1.02 -17.91
C ASN A 19 -12.41 -1.39 -16.58
N CYS A 20 -11.90 -0.39 -15.86
CA CYS A 20 -11.15 -0.61 -14.62
C CYS A 20 -12.02 -0.40 -13.38
N ARG A 21 -11.94 -1.27 -12.37
CA ARG A 21 -12.78 -1.15 -11.16
C ARG A 21 -11.94 -0.93 -9.90
N ARG A 22 -12.16 0.20 -9.24
CA ARG A 22 -11.52 0.63 -7.98
C ARG A 22 -9.99 0.56 -8.01
N ILE A 23 -9.35 1.35 -8.88
CA ILE A 23 -7.88 1.52 -8.93
C ILE A 23 -7.47 2.84 -8.25
N PHE A 24 -6.40 2.83 -7.43
CA PHE A 24 -5.95 4.02 -6.68
C PHE A 24 -4.48 4.42 -6.93
N TRP A 25 -3.97 4.17 -8.14
CA TRP A 25 -3.57 5.16 -9.16
C TRP A 25 -3.11 4.38 -10.39
N GLY A 26 -3.62 4.68 -11.58
CA GLY A 26 -3.36 3.88 -12.78
C GLY A 26 -3.23 4.74 -14.03
N GLY A 27 -2.12 4.56 -14.76
CA GLY A 27 -1.91 5.06 -16.12
C GLY A 27 -1.99 3.91 -17.12
N ASP A 28 -2.64 4.09 -18.27
CA ASP A 28 -2.68 3.12 -19.39
C ASP A 28 -3.18 1.70 -19.03
N CYS A 29 -4.19 1.60 -18.17
CA CYS A 29 -4.76 0.31 -17.72
C CYS A 29 -6.00 -0.13 -18.52
N GLU A 30 -6.12 -1.43 -18.79
CA GLU A 30 -7.31 -2.01 -19.44
C GLU A 30 -7.76 -3.30 -18.74
N ASN A 31 -9.05 -3.38 -18.38
CA ASN A 31 -9.63 -4.54 -17.68
C ASN A 31 -8.88 -4.89 -16.37
N VAL A 32 -8.51 -3.86 -15.60
CA VAL A 32 -7.79 -4.02 -14.31
C VAL A 32 -8.72 -3.71 -13.14
N SER A 33 -8.73 -4.55 -12.11
CA SER A 33 -9.60 -4.34 -10.94
C SER A 33 -8.88 -4.51 -9.61
N TYR A 34 -9.39 -3.82 -8.57
CA TYR A 34 -8.98 -3.91 -7.17
C TYR A 34 -7.46 -3.77 -6.95
N SER A 35 -6.84 -2.90 -7.74
CA SER A 35 -5.39 -2.73 -7.76
C SER A 35 -4.95 -1.39 -7.16
N PHE A 36 -3.75 -1.38 -6.60
CA PHE A 36 -3.11 -0.23 -5.98
C PHE A 36 -1.78 0.07 -6.66
N TYR A 37 -1.59 1.34 -7.03
CA TYR A 37 -0.35 1.85 -7.64
C TYR A 37 0.14 1.06 -8.86
N VAL A 38 -0.50 1.32 -10.01
CA VAL A 38 -0.19 0.69 -11.32
C VAL A 38 0.28 1.77 -12.32
N PRO A 39 1.48 2.37 -12.13
CA PRO A 39 1.86 3.64 -12.76
C PRO A 39 2.19 3.57 -14.25
N SER A 40 2.28 2.38 -14.85
CA SER A 40 2.67 2.20 -16.27
C SER A 40 1.86 1.13 -16.99
N GLY A 41 0.61 0.99 -16.58
CA GLY A 41 -0.37 0.11 -17.23
C GLY A 41 -0.26 -1.34 -16.81
N SER A 42 -1.43 -1.98 -16.75
CA SER A 42 -1.57 -3.43 -16.80
C SER A 42 -2.79 -3.75 -17.66
N LYS A 43 -2.84 -4.98 -18.18
CA LYS A 43 -3.99 -5.50 -18.93
C LYS A 43 -4.52 -6.78 -18.34
N ASP A 44 -5.83 -6.93 -18.32
CA ASP A 44 -6.50 -8.19 -17.96
C ASP A 44 -5.97 -8.76 -16.63
N SER A 45 -5.95 -7.92 -15.60
CA SER A 45 -5.30 -8.23 -14.32
C SER A 45 -6.17 -7.86 -13.12
N PHE A 46 -5.91 -8.46 -11.97
CA PHE A 46 -6.73 -8.29 -10.78
C PHE A 46 -5.87 -8.35 -9.51
N ASP A 47 -6.20 -7.58 -8.47
CA ASP A 47 -5.48 -7.55 -7.19
C ASP A 47 -3.96 -7.34 -7.35
N LEU A 48 -3.58 -6.24 -8.00
CA LEU A 48 -2.20 -5.83 -8.15
C LEU A 48 -1.81 -4.79 -7.11
N ASP A 49 -0.58 -4.87 -6.61
CA ASP A 49 0.00 -3.88 -5.71
C ASP A 49 1.42 -3.51 -6.17
N HIS A 50 1.66 -2.26 -6.54
CA HIS A 50 2.95 -1.78 -7.06
C HIS A 50 3.45 -2.54 -8.31
N VAL A 51 2.58 -2.68 -9.32
CA VAL A 51 2.89 -3.39 -10.56
C VAL A 51 3.05 -2.41 -11.71
N GLY A 52 4.11 -2.54 -12.51
CA GLY A 52 4.40 -1.62 -13.60
C GLY A 52 4.81 -2.28 -14.91
N LEU A 53 4.73 -1.48 -15.97
CA LEU A 53 5.24 -1.63 -17.33
C LEU A 53 5.12 -3.03 -17.94
N GLY A 54 4.30 -3.16 -18.98
CA GLY A 54 4.20 -4.41 -19.74
C GLY A 54 3.60 -5.56 -18.94
N ALA A 55 2.79 -5.22 -17.92
CA ALA A 55 2.09 -6.20 -17.11
C ALA A 55 0.80 -6.67 -17.81
N SER A 56 0.57 -7.99 -17.85
CA SER A 56 -0.69 -8.54 -18.33
C SER A 56 -1.02 -9.89 -17.70
N GLU A 57 -2.31 -10.21 -17.59
CA GLU A 57 -2.78 -11.53 -17.14
C GLU A 57 -2.28 -11.89 -15.72
N ASN A 58 -2.17 -10.90 -14.84
CA ASN A 58 -1.62 -11.07 -13.50
C ASN A 58 -2.74 -11.10 -12.45
N TYR A 59 -2.57 -11.89 -11.39
CA TYR A 59 -3.53 -11.99 -10.29
C TYR A 59 -2.84 -12.16 -8.93
N GLU A 60 -3.27 -11.39 -7.93
CA GLU A 60 -2.72 -11.38 -6.56
C GLU A 60 -1.18 -11.25 -6.57
N LEU A 61 -0.73 -10.09 -7.03
CA LEU A 61 0.67 -9.82 -7.29
C LEU A 61 1.12 -8.53 -6.62
N HIS A 62 2.16 -8.63 -5.79
CA HIS A 62 2.81 -7.48 -5.18
C HIS A 62 4.23 -7.27 -5.72
N SER A 63 4.51 -6.05 -6.19
CA SER A 63 5.80 -5.60 -6.73
C SER A 63 6.25 -6.39 -7.96
N SER A 64 5.96 -5.86 -9.16
CA SER A 64 6.46 -6.46 -10.39
C SER A 64 6.72 -5.47 -11.52
N PHE A 65 7.54 -5.89 -12.48
CA PHE A 65 7.93 -5.08 -13.62
C PHE A 65 8.19 -5.95 -14.85
N ARG A 66 7.58 -5.61 -16.00
CA ARG A 66 7.73 -6.35 -17.27
C ARG A 66 7.47 -7.85 -17.11
N CYS A 67 6.30 -8.17 -16.55
CA CYS A 67 5.90 -9.55 -16.26
C CYS A 67 4.47 -9.85 -16.70
N ASN A 68 4.24 -11.05 -17.21
CA ASN A 68 2.90 -11.51 -17.57
C ASN A 68 2.64 -12.94 -17.07
N ARG A 69 1.38 -13.24 -16.75
CA ARG A 69 0.94 -14.52 -16.18
C ARG A 69 1.63 -14.86 -14.87
N ILE A 70 1.61 -13.89 -13.97
CA ILE A 70 2.13 -14.01 -12.62
C ILE A 70 0.95 -14.13 -11.66
N PHE A 71 0.98 -15.19 -10.85
CA PHE A 71 -0.10 -15.55 -9.95
C PHE A 71 0.43 -15.73 -8.52
N PHE A 72 -0.27 -15.19 -7.52
CA PHE A 72 -0.02 -15.47 -6.10
C PHE A 72 1.44 -15.27 -5.67
N SER A 73 2.07 -14.19 -6.14
CA SER A 73 3.53 -14.03 -6.05
C SER A 73 3.92 -12.62 -5.62
N THR A 74 5.18 -12.45 -5.24
CA THR A 74 5.72 -11.13 -4.92
C THR A 74 7.14 -10.93 -5.41
N ARG A 75 7.50 -9.68 -5.75
CA ARG A 75 8.84 -9.28 -6.20
C ARG A 75 9.30 -10.07 -7.44
N ILE A 76 8.53 -9.94 -8.51
CA ILE A 76 8.75 -10.66 -9.77
C ILE A 76 9.13 -9.66 -10.86
N TYR A 77 10.26 -9.86 -11.52
CA TYR A 77 10.79 -8.89 -12.49
C TYR A 77 11.28 -9.59 -13.76
N ASP A 78 10.96 -9.04 -14.93
CA ASP A 78 11.41 -9.56 -16.23
C ASP A 78 11.13 -11.05 -16.41
N SER A 79 9.96 -11.52 -15.94
CA SER A 79 9.66 -12.95 -15.81
C SER A 79 8.25 -13.26 -16.29
N TYR A 80 8.00 -14.52 -16.58
CA TYR A 80 6.77 -14.99 -17.21
C TYR A 80 6.39 -16.39 -16.70
N ASP A 81 5.10 -16.68 -16.54
CA ASP A 81 4.62 -17.96 -15.97
C ASP A 81 5.26 -18.26 -14.62
N VAL A 82 4.91 -17.45 -13.63
CA VAL A 82 5.39 -17.60 -12.26
C VAL A 82 4.20 -17.72 -11.32
N SER A 83 4.21 -18.73 -10.44
CA SER A 83 3.16 -18.91 -9.44
C SER A 83 3.75 -19.21 -8.06
N TYR A 84 3.08 -18.72 -7.01
CA TYR A 84 3.45 -19.00 -5.61
C TYR A 84 4.90 -18.67 -5.26
N SER A 85 5.51 -17.69 -5.93
CA SER A 85 6.95 -17.45 -5.84
C SER A 85 7.28 -16.05 -5.33
N ASP A 86 8.50 -15.92 -4.85
CA ASP A 86 9.00 -14.70 -4.24
C ASP A 86 10.41 -14.38 -4.75
N ASP A 87 10.68 -13.12 -5.06
CA ASP A 87 12.01 -12.65 -5.44
C ASP A 87 12.56 -13.43 -6.66
N VAL A 88 11.89 -13.32 -7.81
CA VAL A 88 12.25 -14.01 -9.07
C VAL A 88 12.58 -12.99 -10.15
N TYR A 89 13.71 -13.18 -10.86
CA TYR A 89 14.12 -12.27 -11.93
C TYR A 89 14.57 -13.02 -13.18
N ASN A 90 14.23 -12.47 -14.36
CA ASN A 90 14.67 -12.98 -15.66
C ASN A 90 14.45 -14.49 -15.81
N SER A 91 13.30 -15.00 -15.39
CA SER A 91 13.04 -16.45 -15.30
C SER A 91 11.65 -16.79 -15.84
N GLU A 92 11.45 -18.05 -16.22
CA GLU A 92 10.19 -18.51 -16.80
C GLU A 92 9.79 -19.89 -16.29
N ASN A 93 8.49 -20.20 -16.24
CA ASN A 93 8.01 -21.50 -15.76
C ASN A 93 8.54 -21.80 -14.34
N ILE A 94 8.15 -20.97 -13.38
CA ILE A 94 8.61 -21.02 -11.99
C ILE A 94 7.41 -21.26 -11.07
N PHE A 95 7.53 -22.23 -10.18
CA PHE A 95 6.47 -22.56 -9.23
C PHE A 95 7.04 -22.73 -7.82
N ALA A 96 6.44 -22.06 -6.85
CA ALA A 96 6.80 -22.17 -5.43
C ALA A 96 8.32 -22.02 -5.17
N CYS A 97 8.95 -21.02 -5.80
CA CYS A 97 10.38 -20.76 -5.64
C CYS A 97 10.64 -19.41 -4.94
N ALA A 98 11.81 -19.29 -4.32
CA ALA A 98 12.30 -18.06 -3.72
C ALA A 98 13.73 -17.73 -4.19
N GLY A 99 14.00 -16.50 -4.62
CA GLY A 99 15.37 -16.05 -4.92
C GLY A 99 15.97 -16.64 -6.21
N ILE A 100 15.14 -16.90 -7.22
CA ILE A 100 15.59 -17.48 -8.50
C ILE A 100 15.99 -16.38 -9.47
N ARG A 101 17.05 -16.62 -10.24
CA ARG A 101 17.60 -15.71 -11.26
C ARG A 101 17.98 -16.50 -12.51
N LYS A 102 17.53 -16.09 -13.69
CA LYS A 102 17.95 -16.66 -14.99
C LYS A 102 17.79 -18.18 -15.09
N LYS A 103 16.64 -18.70 -14.65
CA LYS A 103 16.33 -20.14 -14.75
C LYS A 103 14.97 -20.37 -15.36
N SER A 104 14.73 -21.61 -15.74
CA SER A 104 13.44 -22.09 -16.19
C SER A 104 13.07 -23.42 -15.56
N TYR A 105 11.77 -23.75 -15.54
CA TYR A 105 11.24 -25.04 -15.07
C TYR A 105 11.69 -25.38 -13.65
N CYS A 106 11.50 -24.43 -12.72
CA CYS A 106 11.89 -24.60 -11.33
C CYS A 106 10.69 -24.83 -10.42
N ILE A 107 10.80 -25.82 -9.54
CA ILE A 107 9.84 -26.10 -8.46
C ILE A 107 10.61 -26.22 -7.16
N PHE A 108 10.21 -25.49 -6.10
CA PHE A 108 10.91 -25.48 -4.80
C PHE A 108 12.42 -25.27 -4.95
N ASN A 109 12.80 -24.29 -5.77
CA ASN A 109 14.17 -23.91 -6.12
C ASN A 109 15.01 -24.95 -6.88
N LYS A 110 14.43 -26.10 -7.23
CA LYS A 110 15.09 -27.13 -8.04
C LYS A 110 14.63 -27.01 -9.49
N GLN A 111 15.59 -27.04 -10.41
CA GLN A 111 15.34 -27.05 -11.85
C GLN A 111 15.11 -28.48 -12.34
N TYR A 112 14.15 -28.64 -13.24
CA TYR A 112 13.74 -29.91 -13.84
C TYR A 112 13.79 -29.82 -15.37
N THR A 113 13.65 -30.97 -16.05
CA THR A 113 13.27 -30.91 -17.48
C THR A 113 11.85 -30.40 -17.62
N LYS A 114 11.48 -29.97 -18.83
CA LYS A 114 10.13 -29.49 -19.11
C LYS A 114 9.06 -30.55 -18.82
N GLU A 115 9.29 -31.77 -19.25
CA GLU A 115 8.34 -32.89 -19.10
C GLU A 115 8.16 -33.25 -17.61
N GLU A 116 9.27 -33.30 -16.86
CA GLU A 116 9.23 -33.54 -15.42
C GLU A 116 8.50 -32.41 -14.68
N TYR A 117 8.76 -31.16 -15.06
CA TYR A 117 8.10 -29.99 -14.49
C TYR A 117 6.59 -30.02 -14.71
N GLU A 118 6.14 -30.27 -15.94
CA GLU A 118 4.72 -30.34 -16.29
C GLU A 118 3.99 -31.44 -15.49
N ILE A 119 4.60 -32.63 -15.38
CA ILE A 119 4.04 -33.74 -14.59
C ILE A 119 3.97 -33.39 -13.10
N LEU A 120 5.03 -32.79 -12.55
CA LEU A 120 5.12 -32.46 -11.14
C LEU A 120 4.15 -31.34 -10.75
N ILE A 121 3.98 -30.32 -11.57
CA ILE A 121 3.05 -29.23 -11.29
C ILE A 121 1.61 -29.73 -11.21
N GLU A 122 1.16 -30.54 -12.17
CA GLU A 122 -0.22 -31.07 -12.14
C GLU A 122 -0.46 -31.94 -10.91
N LYS A 123 0.54 -32.73 -10.50
CA LYS A 123 0.49 -33.47 -9.24
C LYS A 123 0.39 -32.56 -8.02
N ILE A 124 1.17 -31.47 -7.97
CA ILE A 124 1.17 -30.53 -6.84
C ILE A 124 -0.16 -29.78 -6.77
N LYS A 125 -0.67 -29.25 -7.88
CA LYS A 125 -1.97 -28.55 -7.93
C LYS A 125 -3.10 -29.44 -7.44
N LYS A 126 -3.17 -30.68 -7.94
CA LYS A 126 -4.16 -31.66 -7.48
C LYS A 126 -4.04 -31.93 -5.98
N HIS A 127 -2.82 -32.08 -5.47
CA HIS A 127 -2.60 -32.25 -4.04
C HIS A 127 -3.05 -31.04 -3.21
N MET A 128 -2.85 -29.80 -3.70
CA MET A 128 -3.34 -28.59 -3.04
C MET A 128 -4.88 -28.55 -2.96
N ASP A 129 -5.58 -29.12 -3.96
CA ASP A 129 -7.05 -29.22 -3.93
C ASP A 129 -7.57 -30.34 -3.01
N GLU A 130 -6.87 -31.48 -2.97
CA GLU A 130 -7.22 -32.64 -2.15
C GLU A 130 -6.85 -32.46 -0.68
N MET A 131 -5.79 -31.71 -0.40
CA MET A 131 -5.28 -31.44 0.94
C MET A 131 -5.03 -29.93 1.15
N PRO A 132 -6.11 -29.11 1.12
CA PRO A 132 -5.97 -27.67 1.26
C PRO A 132 -5.57 -27.28 2.68
N TYR A 133 -4.89 -26.15 2.80
CA TYR A 133 -4.65 -25.54 4.10
C TYR A 133 -5.97 -24.98 4.65
N GLN A 134 -6.21 -25.17 5.94
CA GLN A 134 -7.33 -24.56 6.64
C GLN A 134 -6.79 -23.68 7.77
N ASP A 135 -7.16 -22.40 7.75
CA ASP A 135 -6.74 -21.47 8.81
C ASP A 135 -7.52 -21.73 10.12
N LYS A 136 -7.13 -21.01 11.18
CA LYS A 136 -7.80 -21.08 12.49
C LYS A 136 -9.28 -20.65 12.48
N LYS A 137 -9.74 -19.96 11.43
CA LYS A 137 -11.13 -19.52 11.24
C LYS A 137 -11.94 -20.50 10.41
N GLY A 138 -11.31 -21.53 9.86
CA GLY A 138 -11.95 -22.53 9.02
C GLY A 138 -11.93 -22.19 7.52
N SER A 139 -11.29 -21.09 7.11
CA SER A 139 -11.14 -20.70 5.71
C SER A 139 -10.24 -21.69 4.98
N ILE A 140 -10.61 -22.09 3.76
CA ILE A 140 -9.95 -23.15 3.00
C ILE A 140 -9.13 -22.52 1.86
N PHE A 141 -7.85 -22.86 1.78
CA PHE A 141 -6.90 -22.34 0.78
C PHE A 141 -6.47 -23.47 -0.16
N LYS A 142 -7.01 -23.45 -1.37
CA LYS A 142 -6.74 -24.42 -2.45
C LYS A 142 -5.74 -23.85 -3.46
N TYR A 143 -5.45 -24.61 -4.50
CA TYR A 143 -4.77 -24.05 -5.66
C TYR A 143 -5.62 -22.91 -6.24
N GLY A 144 -5.00 -21.76 -6.50
CA GLY A 144 -5.68 -20.55 -6.95
C GLY A 144 -5.91 -19.51 -5.85
N GLU A 145 -5.61 -19.80 -4.58
CA GLU A 145 -5.74 -18.85 -3.46
C GLU A 145 -4.35 -18.30 -3.07
N PHE A 146 -4.28 -17.05 -2.61
CA PHE A 146 -3.07 -16.49 -2.00
C PHE A 146 -2.64 -17.23 -0.73
N PHE A 147 -1.44 -16.91 -0.26
CA PHE A 147 -0.99 -17.33 1.05
C PHE A 147 -1.90 -16.79 2.17
N PRO A 148 -2.29 -17.63 3.14
CA PRO A 148 -3.18 -17.24 4.21
C PRO A 148 -2.55 -16.19 5.14
N ILE A 149 -3.37 -15.34 5.74
CA ILE A 149 -2.88 -14.23 6.56
C ILE A 149 -2.24 -14.67 7.88
N ASP A 150 -2.59 -15.85 8.38
CA ASP A 150 -2.09 -16.37 9.65
C ASP A 150 -0.63 -16.86 9.57
N ILE A 151 -0.12 -17.16 8.37
CA ILE A 151 1.30 -17.49 8.14
C ILE A 151 2.15 -16.26 7.82
N MET A 152 1.56 -15.09 7.62
CA MET A 152 2.32 -13.86 7.32
C MET A 152 3.30 -13.51 8.47
N PRO A 153 4.55 -13.12 8.16
CA PRO A 153 5.55 -12.83 9.19
C PRO A 153 5.35 -11.47 9.87
N PHE A 154 4.51 -10.61 9.30
CA PHE A 154 4.27 -9.25 9.79
C PHE A 154 2.94 -9.13 10.53
N ALA A 155 2.90 -8.25 11.53
CA ALA A 155 1.68 -7.84 12.20
C ALA A 155 0.99 -6.70 11.45
N TYR A 156 -0.35 -6.61 11.55
CA TYR A 156 -1.15 -5.59 10.87
C TYR A 156 -0.69 -4.18 11.22
N ASN A 157 -0.55 -3.92 12.53
CA ASN A 157 -0.11 -2.63 13.01
C ASN A 157 1.37 -2.34 12.72
N ASP A 158 2.16 -3.31 12.25
CA ASP A 158 3.57 -3.12 11.89
C ASP A 158 3.77 -2.92 10.38
N SER A 159 2.79 -3.29 9.55
CA SER A 159 2.85 -3.13 8.10
C SER A 159 2.28 -1.80 7.61
N VAL A 160 2.48 -1.52 6.31
CA VAL A 160 2.01 -0.29 5.63
C VAL A 160 0.48 -0.17 5.62
N ILE A 161 -0.26 -1.28 5.76
CA ILE A 161 -1.72 -1.27 5.73
C ILE A 161 -2.31 -0.39 6.85
N GLN A 162 -1.64 -0.30 8.00
CA GLN A 162 -2.06 0.54 9.12
C GLN A 162 -2.04 2.04 8.76
N GLU A 163 -1.24 2.43 7.77
CA GLU A 163 -1.15 3.83 7.33
C GLU A 163 -2.37 4.24 6.50
N TYR A 164 -2.86 3.33 5.65
CA TYR A 164 -4.00 3.58 4.75
C TYR A 164 -5.35 3.18 5.36
N PHE A 165 -5.35 2.13 6.19
CA PHE A 165 -6.55 1.56 6.82
C PHE A 165 -6.27 1.37 8.32
N PRO A 166 -6.14 2.46 9.08
CA PRO A 166 -5.81 2.38 10.50
C PRO A 166 -6.91 1.63 11.26
N LEU A 167 -6.51 0.59 11.97
CA LEU A 167 -7.36 -0.15 12.91
C LEU A 167 -6.85 0.01 14.34
N THR A 168 -7.77 -0.07 15.31
CA THR A 168 -7.46 -0.22 16.72
C THR A 168 -6.95 -1.63 17.02
N LYS A 169 -6.32 -1.80 18.19
CA LYS A 169 -5.85 -3.12 18.63
C LYS A 169 -6.99 -4.13 18.69
N GLU A 170 -8.15 -3.69 19.18
CA GLU A 170 -9.35 -4.51 19.35
C GLU A 170 -9.86 -4.99 17.98
N GLU A 171 -9.98 -4.09 17.01
CA GLU A 171 -10.41 -4.41 15.64
C GLU A 171 -9.43 -5.34 14.91
N ILE A 172 -8.12 -5.17 15.12
CA ILE A 172 -7.08 -6.05 14.54
C ILE A 172 -7.28 -7.49 15.03
N LEU A 173 -7.47 -7.65 16.33
CA LEU A 173 -7.63 -8.96 16.96
C LEU A 173 -8.98 -9.60 16.58
N GLU A 174 -10.06 -8.82 16.53
CA GLU A 174 -11.38 -9.30 16.07
C GLU A 174 -11.32 -9.80 14.61
N LYS A 175 -10.62 -9.08 13.74
CA LYS A 175 -10.38 -9.49 12.35
C LYS A 175 -9.38 -10.65 12.23
N GLY A 176 -8.81 -11.13 13.34
CA GLY A 176 -7.92 -12.29 13.39
C GLY A 176 -6.51 -12.03 12.87
N TYR A 177 -6.11 -10.76 12.79
CA TYR A 177 -4.78 -10.37 12.37
C TYR A 177 -3.81 -10.37 13.55
N LYS A 178 -2.52 -10.51 13.25
CA LYS A 178 -1.45 -10.41 14.26
C LYS A 178 -1.31 -8.95 14.70
N TYR A 179 -1.23 -8.74 16.01
CA TYR A 179 -0.91 -7.44 16.62
C TYR A 179 0.46 -7.54 17.30
N LYS A 180 1.38 -6.63 16.97
CA LYS A 180 2.70 -6.50 17.61
C LYS A 180 2.62 -5.45 18.70
N LYS A 181 2.89 -5.85 19.96
CA LYS A 181 3.00 -4.90 21.07
C LYS A 181 4.14 -3.91 20.78
N PRO A 182 3.90 -2.59 20.84
CA PRO A 182 4.97 -1.60 20.72
C PRO A 182 6.04 -1.80 21.80
N GLU A 183 7.30 -1.55 21.45
CA GLU A 183 8.40 -1.54 22.40
C GLU A 183 8.27 -0.37 23.36
N GLU A 184 8.47 -0.63 24.65
CA GLU A 184 8.47 0.41 25.69
C GLU A 184 9.74 1.24 25.59
N LYS A 185 9.59 2.50 25.18
CA LYS A 185 10.68 3.46 25.01
C LYS A 185 10.78 4.37 26.23
N ASN A 186 11.81 4.19 27.04
CA ASN A 186 12.06 4.97 28.26
C ASN A 186 12.94 6.21 28.02
N TYR A 187 12.65 6.98 26.96
CA TYR A 187 13.35 8.25 26.74
C TYR A 187 12.84 9.30 27.72
N LYS A 188 13.76 9.94 28.45
CA LYS A 188 13.46 11.10 29.29
C LYS A 188 13.66 12.36 28.47
N PRO A 189 12.59 13.10 28.11
CA PRO A 189 12.73 14.36 27.41
C PRO A 189 13.51 15.37 28.24
N THR A 190 14.34 16.18 27.57
CA THR A 190 15.08 17.29 28.19
C THR A 190 14.46 18.64 27.85
N ILE A 191 13.64 18.71 26.79
CA ILE A 191 12.92 19.91 26.37
C ILE A 191 11.50 19.59 25.91
N LEU A 192 10.57 20.49 26.20
CA LEU A 192 9.17 20.41 25.78
C LEU A 192 8.92 21.18 24.47
N PRO A 193 7.88 20.84 23.69
CA PRO A 193 7.56 21.54 22.43
C PRO A 193 7.42 23.07 22.55
N ASP A 194 6.81 23.55 23.63
CA ASP A 194 6.58 24.98 23.91
C ASP A 194 7.85 25.74 24.30
N GLN A 195 8.92 25.01 24.65
CA GLN A 195 10.23 25.55 25.00
C GLN A 195 11.20 25.58 23.82
N LEU A 196 10.80 25.06 22.64
CA LEU A 196 11.66 25.04 21.47
C LEU A 196 11.94 26.48 21.00
N PRO A 197 13.22 26.82 20.71
CA PRO A 197 13.56 28.13 20.18
C PRO A 197 12.97 28.30 18.78
N SER A 198 12.81 29.56 18.37
CA SER A 198 12.55 29.86 16.97
C SER A 198 13.70 29.32 16.11
N VAL A 199 13.42 28.95 14.86
CA VAL A 199 14.46 28.41 13.96
C VAL A 199 15.63 29.38 13.74
N LYS A 200 15.38 30.70 13.89
CA LYS A 200 16.40 31.75 13.78
C LYS A 200 17.34 31.76 14.97
N ASP A 201 16.82 31.47 16.16
CA ASP A 201 17.55 31.46 17.43
C ASP A 201 18.12 30.07 17.78
N ALA A 202 17.74 29.04 17.02
CA ALA A 202 18.20 27.68 17.24
C ALA A 202 19.71 27.55 16.95
N ASP A 203 20.50 27.24 17.97
CA ASP A 203 21.91 26.90 17.86
C ASP A 203 22.14 25.37 17.91
N GLU A 204 23.39 24.93 17.85
CA GLU A 204 23.74 23.50 17.86
C GLU A 204 23.41 22.81 19.20
N LYS A 205 23.06 23.53 20.27
CA LYS A 205 22.69 22.89 21.55
C LYS A 205 21.46 22.03 21.38
N ILE A 206 20.53 22.40 20.49
CA ILE A 206 19.32 21.61 20.22
C ILE A 206 19.62 20.18 19.75
N LEU A 207 20.78 19.94 19.15
CA LEU A 207 21.21 18.61 18.66
C LEU A 207 21.50 17.64 19.81
N LYS A 208 21.74 18.16 21.01
CA LYS A 208 21.97 17.37 22.24
C LYS A 208 20.67 17.12 23.01
N GLU A 209 19.64 17.91 22.75
CA GLU A 209 18.36 17.82 23.43
C GLU A 209 17.54 16.61 22.96
N ILE A 210 16.71 16.09 23.86
CA ILE A 210 15.68 15.08 23.61
C ILE A 210 14.33 15.79 23.70
N ILE A 211 13.69 15.99 22.55
CA ILE A 211 12.44 16.73 22.43
C ILE A 211 11.28 15.77 22.73
N GLN A 212 10.39 16.15 23.64
CA GLN A 212 9.14 15.41 23.83
C GLN A 212 8.25 15.60 22.60
N CYS A 213 7.70 14.50 22.06
CA CYS A 213 6.67 14.59 21.03
C CYS A 213 5.39 15.17 21.62
N GLU A 214 4.80 16.16 20.97
CA GLU A 214 3.57 16.82 21.43
C GLU A 214 2.40 15.83 21.64
N HIS A 215 2.30 14.78 20.82
CA HIS A 215 1.27 13.74 20.99
C HIS A 215 1.44 12.86 22.23
N LYS A 216 2.61 12.81 22.86
CA LYS A 216 2.88 12.05 24.11
C LYS A 216 2.50 10.56 24.06
N GLY A 217 2.41 9.96 22.87
CA GLY A 217 1.96 8.56 22.72
C GLY A 217 0.44 8.37 22.65
N ASN A 218 -0.36 9.44 22.74
CA ASN A 218 -1.83 9.40 22.78
C ASN A 218 -2.47 9.45 21.38
N CYS A 219 -1.74 9.05 20.34
CA CYS A 219 -2.23 9.00 18.97
C CYS A 219 -1.94 7.64 18.32
N ASN A 220 -2.62 7.32 17.21
CA ASN A 220 -2.44 6.05 16.49
C ASN A 220 -1.27 6.08 15.48
N HIS A 221 -0.31 7.01 15.63
CA HIS A 221 0.75 7.26 14.64
C HIS A 221 2.07 6.56 14.95
N LYS A 222 2.07 5.45 15.72
CA LYS A 222 3.31 4.81 16.22
C LYS A 222 4.26 5.82 16.87
N CYS A 223 3.72 6.70 17.70
CA CYS A 223 4.45 7.80 18.31
C CYS A 223 5.68 7.28 19.09
N THR A 224 6.83 7.91 18.89
CA THR A 224 8.08 7.53 19.59
C THR A 224 8.23 8.20 20.95
N THR A 225 7.25 9.01 21.36
CA THR A 225 7.16 9.84 22.59
C THR A 225 8.25 10.89 22.77
N ALA A 226 9.46 10.65 22.27
CA ALA A 226 10.56 11.60 22.21
C ALA A 226 11.46 11.37 20.99
N PHE A 227 12.16 12.40 20.54
CA PHE A 227 13.04 12.35 19.37
C PHE A 227 14.17 13.39 19.47
N ARG A 228 15.12 13.33 18.53
CA ARG A 228 16.20 14.31 18.40
C ARG A 228 16.18 14.90 16.99
N ILE A 229 16.72 16.11 16.88
CA ILE A 229 16.98 16.75 15.59
C ILE A 229 18.44 16.49 15.23
N ILE A 230 18.70 16.08 13.98
CA ILE A 230 20.08 15.95 13.46
C ILE A 230 20.54 17.23 12.76
N GLN A 231 21.85 17.39 12.57
CA GLN A 231 22.43 18.58 11.95
C GLN A 231 21.78 18.92 10.60
N ASN A 232 21.54 17.92 9.75
CA ASN A 232 20.93 18.13 8.44
C ASN A 232 19.48 18.64 8.55
N GLU A 233 18.70 18.18 9.51
CA GLU A 233 17.34 18.67 9.74
C GLU A 233 17.36 20.13 10.23
N LEU A 234 18.25 20.47 11.17
CA LEU A 234 18.42 21.85 11.64
C LEU A 234 18.81 22.79 10.48
N ASN A 235 19.75 22.36 9.64
CA ASN A 235 20.18 23.12 8.47
C ASN A 235 19.04 23.35 7.48
N ILE A 236 18.26 22.30 7.17
CA ILE A 236 17.10 22.40 6.28
C ILE A 236 16.05 23.34 6.87
N SER A 237 15.74 23.23 8.16
CA SER A 237 14.81 24.14 8.83
C SER A 237 15.24 25.59 8.71
N LYS A 238 16.54 25.88 8.89
CA LYS A 238 17.10 27.24 8.71
C LYS A 238 17.01 27.74 7.28
N ILE A 239 17.39 26.91 6.30
CA ILE A 239 17.36 27.27 4.87
C ILE A 239 15.93 27.58 4.43
N LEU A 240 14.97 26.76 4.84
CA LEU A 240 13.55 26.92 4.48
C LEU A 240 12.81 27.93 5.37
N ASN A 241 13.47 28.42 6.44
CA ASN A 241 12.86 29.27 7.46
C ASN A 241 11.55 28.68 8.02
N VAL A 242 11.57 27.38 8.34
CA VAL A 242 10.43 26.66 8.94
C VAL A 242 10.71 26.30 10.39
N PRO A 243 9.68 26.21 11.27
CA PRO A 243 9.86 25.87 12.67
C PRO A 243 10.59 24.53 12.88
N LEU A 244 11.25 24.41 14.04
CA LEU A 244 11.73 23.11 14.48
C LEU A 244 10.53 22.18 14.74
N PRO A 245 10.63 20.88 14.42
CA PRO A 245 9.56 19.95 14.67
C PRO A 245 9.27 19.81 16.18
N ASN A 246 8.00 19.93 16.53
CA ASN A 246 7.39 19.57 17.83
C ASN A 246 6.89 18.12 17.86
N LEU A 247 6.70 17.52 16.69
CA LEU A 247 6.22 16.16 16.50
C LEU A 247 7.34 15.22 16.06
N CYS A 248 7.30 14.00 16.59
CA CYS A 248 8.26 12.98 16.19
C CYS A 248 8.11 12.59 14.71
N PRO A 249 9.13 11.98 14.08
CA PRO A 249 9.09 11.63 12.65
C PRO A 249 7.85 10.82 12.25
N ASN A 250 7.42 9.86 13.06
CA ASN A 250 6.25 9.02 12.76
C ASN A 250 4.94 9.82 12.81
N CYS A 251 4.75 10.68 13.81
CA CYS A 251 3.57 11.54 13.89
C CYS A 251 3.50 12.51 12.71
N ARG A 252 4.61 13.18 12.39
CA ARG A 252 4.68 14.07 11.22
C ARG A 252 4.38 13.32 9.92
N HIS A 253 4.86 12.08 9.80
CA HIS A 253 4.58 11.26 8.62
C HIS A 253 3.10 10.93 8.51
N MET A 254 2.49 10.45 9.57
CA MET A 254 1.09 10.06 9.58
C MET A 254 0.14 11.25 9.38
N GLU A 255 0.40 12.40 9.98
CA GLU A 255 -0.38 13.62 9.70
C GLU A 255 -0.31 14.01 8.22
N ARG A 256 0.85 13.84 7.56
CA ARG A 256 0.94 14.05 6.10
C ARG A 256 0.09 13.05 5.33
N ILE A 257 0.05 11.79 5.76
CA ILE A 257 -0.79 10.75 5.13
C ILE A 257 -2.28 11.09 5.32
N GLU A 258 -2.70 11.59 6.48
CA GLU A 258 -4.09 11.97 6.78
C GLU A 258 -4.62 13.13 5.91
N ILE A 259 -3.72 13.98 5.39
CA ILE A 259 -4.10 15.04 4.42
C ILE A 259 -4.48 14.43 3.06
N LEU A 260 -3.85 13.31 2.70
CA LEU A 260 -4.07 12.63 1.42
C LEU A 260 -5.44 11.95 1.40
N ASN A 261 -6.00 11.80 0.21
CA ASN A 261 -7.17 10.97 0.04
C ASN A 261 -6.77 9.49 0.20
N PRO A 262 -7.46 8.71 1.04
CA PRO A 262 -7.18 7.28 1.14
C PRO A 262 -7.58 6.56 -0.15
N PRO A 263 -7.02 5.36 -0.42
CA PRO A 263 -7.46 4.49 -1.52
C PRO A 263 -8.84 3.88 -1.23
N ARG A 264 -9.85 4.75 -1.13
CA ARG A 264 -11.22 4.43 -0.77
C ARG A 264 -12.16 5.39 -1.49
N LEU A 265 -13.21 4.82 -2.09
CA LEU A 265 -14.33 5.59 -2.60
C LEU A 265 -15.44 5.68 -1.57
N TYR A 266 -16.08 6.84 -1.55
CA TYR A 266 -17.23 7.16 -0.76
C TYR A 266 -18.36 7.59 -1.68
N HIS A 267 -19.54 7.02 -1.43
CA HIS A 267 -20.76 7.46 -2.06
C HIS A 267 -21.16 8.84 -1.54
N ARG A 268 -21.31 9.81 -2.43
CA ARG A 268 -21.68 11.20 -2.09
C ARG A 268 -22.71 11.76 -3.06
N LYS A 269 -23.42 12.79 -2.59
CA LYS A 269 -24.35 13.59 -3.39
C LYS A 269 -23.71 14.94 -3.74
N CYS A 270 -24.09 15.49 -4.89
CA CYS A 270 -23.70 16.83 -5.31
C CYS A 270 -24.15 17.87 -4.26
N MET A 271 -23.25 18.75 -3.85
CA MET A 271 -23.54 19.77 -2.84
C MET A 271 -24.18 21.04 -3.41
N ASN A 272 -24.44 21.08 -4.73
CA ASN A 272 -25.14 22.20 -5.35
C ASN A 272 -26.65 22.13 -5.07
N LYS A 273 -27.26 23.26 -4.69
CA LYS A 273 -28.68 23.33 -4.33
C LYS A 273 -29.56 22.90 -5.51
N GLY A 274 -30.45 21.94 -5.28
CA GLY A 274 -31.39 21.43 -6.29
C GLY A 274 -30.81 20.35 -7.23
N CYS A 275 -29.54 19.97 -7.08
CA CYS A 275 -28.96 18.86 -7.82
C CYS A 275 -29.21 17.53 -7.10
N GLN A 276 -29.77 16.54 -7.78
CA GLN A 276 -29.99 15.18 -7.25
C GLN A 276 -28.91 14.18 -7.68
N ASN A 277 -27.82 14.66 -8.29
CA ASN A 277 -26.79 13.78 -8.81
C ASN A 277 -25.97 13.16 -7.67
N GLU A 278 -25.69 11.87 -7.78
CA GLU A 278 -24.88 11.09 -6.86
C GLU A 278 -23.68 10.50 -7.59
N PHE A 279 -22.57 10.29 -6.88
CA PHE A 279 -21.33 9.80 -7.45
C PHE A 279 -20.41 9.23 -6.38
N GLU A 280 -19.43 8.44 -6.83
CA GLU A 280 -18.34 7.96 -6.00
C GLU A 280 -17.17 8.95 -6.03
N THR A 281 -16.53 9.20 -4.88
CA THR A 281 -15.39 10.10 -4.78
C THR A 281 -14.43 9.68 -3.67
N SER A 282 -13.16 10.05 -3.78
CA SER A 282 -12.12 9.78 -2.77
C SER A 282 -12.17 10.73 -1.56
N TYR A 283 -13.01 11.77 -1.61
CA TYR A 283 -13.19 12.73 -0.54
C TYR A 283 -14.20 12.23 0.51
N ALA A 284 -13.71 11.91 1.71
CA ALA A 284 -14.52 11.40 2.80
C ALA A 284 -15.63 12.37 3.26
N PRO A 285 -16.81 11.89 3.70
CA PRO A 285 -17.96 12.72 4.09
C PRO A 285 -17.68 13.77 5.17
N ASN A 286 -16.73 13.50 6.05
CA ASN A 286 -16.32 14.38 7.15
C ASN A 286 -15.39 15.53 6.72
N ARG A 287 -14.91 15.55 5.47
CA ARG A 287 -14.09 16.65 4.99
C ARG A 287 -14.93 17.89 4.65
N LEU A 288 -14.31 19.07 4.80
CA LEU A 288 -14.98 20.38 4.70
C LEU A 288 -15.13 20.89 3.26
N GLU A 289 -14.45 20.28 2.29
CA GLU A 289 -14.50 20.73 0.90
C GLU A 289 -15.90 20.55 0.29
N ILE A 290 -16.31 21.51 -0.54
CA ILE A 290 -17.56 21.44 -1.30
C ILE A 290 -17.32 20.61 -2.55
N ILE A 291 -18.19 19.63 -2.80
CA ILE A 291 -18.06 18.70 -3.92
C ILE A 291 -19.25 18.80 -4.84
N TYR A 292 -18.99 19.11 -6.11
CA TYR A 292 -19.98 19.18 -7.17
C TYR A 292 -19.81 18.05 -8.17
N CYS A 293 -20.91 17.67 -8.82
CA CYS A 293 -20.83 16.84 -10.02
C CYS A 293 -20.19 17.63 -11.17
N ASP A 294 -19.71 16.94 -12.21
CA ASP A 294 -19.04 17.56 -13.36
C ASP A 294 -19.85 18.70 -13.98
N SER A 295 -21.16 18.51 -14.14
CA SER A 295 -22.04 19.52 -14.74
C SER A 295 -22.27 20.76 -13.87
N CYS A 296 -22.33 20.61 -12.54
CA CYS A 296 -22.45 21.74 -11.61
C CYS A 296 -21.11 22.45 -11.42
N TYR A 297 -20.00 21.71 -11.34
CA TYR A 297 -18.66 22.28 -11.26
C TYR A 297 -18.35 23.19 -12.46
N LYS A 298 -18.66 22.72 -13.67
CA LYS A 298 -18.44 23.49 -14.90
C LYS A 298 -19.22 24.80 -14.93
N LYS A 299 -20.42 24.86 -14.33
CA LYS A 299 -21.25 26.09 -14.27
C LYS A 299 -20.78 27.09 -13.21
N GLU A 300 -20.10 26.62 -12.17
CA GLU A 300 -19.59 27.49 -11.11
C GLU A 300 -18.25 28.11 -11.49
N VAL A 301 -17.41 27.36 -12.22
CA VAL A 301 -16.04 27.76 -12.56
C VAL A 301 -15.93 28.47 -13.92
N TYR A 302 -16.86 28.20 -14.85
CA TYR A 302 -16.92 28.82 -16.18
C TYR A 302 -18.24 29.55 -16.37
#